data_AF-A0A4R1RUM8-F1
#
_entry.id   AF-A0A4R1RUM8-F1
#
_cell.length_a   1.000
_cell.length_b   1.000
_cell.length_c   1.000
_cell.angle_alpha   90.00
_cell.angle_beta   90.00
_cell.angle_gamma   90.00
#
_symmetry.space_group_name_H-M   'P 1'
#
loop_
_entity.id
_entity.type
_entity.pdbx_description
1 polymer ?
#
loop_
_entity_poly.entity_id
_entity_poly.type
_entity_poly.pdbx_seq_one_letter_code
_entity_poly.pdbx_strand_id
1 'polypeptide(L)'
;MKIALIDDFDGDPDLLRLLIRHARSRGADHVWTDAPLATGCSPNAVLDLIRAGQVSGLLTESDIRVIKARQRSNKLRQSDDPEGWLLARWVYDLLTPENRRQLRLLTRSVRLRAGMLRLLWLNPGEPDPASLSDEALFNLARRADTDIMIGRFGPEPFLKKLHHLQIINPGRPEAAPGWLVYPLVSIRGQNVNLKHQRVRIPAPLRSRPKAWALPALPPLWNGLIDSGRRRPPIRSNVAPVKPARPHCAFPGPEEDSWQTVLEFATGFLCDREELIAHSLQVTRLALILFDQLPFLHRLGAADRSRLQYAAMLHDIGKVAGPQAHHLSTLHIILHSRLLPFPEQERAVIGLIARYHRQAHPNPRHEGYGTLPAGLRQTVIMLAALLRLADGLDHSHRQAIHDLRCRDDGGTLRIDCRTALPAAGEPERALAKGDLFEKVFMRKLVIQWQIC
;
A
#
# COMPACT_ATOMS: atom_id res chain seq x y z
N MET A 1 -39.33 -15.01 -6.85
CA MET A 1 -38.14 -14.13 -6.90
C MET A 1 -36.89 -14.98 -7.13
N LYS A 2 -35.99 -14.54 -8.00
CA LYS A 2 -34.68 -15.13 -8.24
C LYS A 2 -33.57 -14.08 -8.07
N ILE A 3 -32.55 -14.40 -7.30
CA ILE A 3 -31.43 -13.52 -6.98
C ILE A 3 -30.14 -14.21 -7.39
N ALA A 4 -29.38 -13.60 -8.30
CA ALA A 4 -28.03 -14.02 -8.62
C ALA A 4 -27.04 -13.29 -7.72
N LEU A 5 -26.16 -14.03 -7.06
CA LEU A 5 -25.12 -13.51 -6.17
C LEU A 5 -23.78 -13.67 -6.88
N ILE A 6 -23.16 -12.58 -7.33
CA ILE A 6 -21.95 -12.56 -8.13
C ILE A 6 -20.77 -12.10 -7.27
N ASP A 7 -19.71 -12.88 -7.24
CA ASP A 7 -18.45 -12.51 -6.58
C ASP A 7 -17.19 -12.91 -7.36
N ASP A 8 -17.33 -13.79 -8.35
CA ASP A 8 -16.22 -14.32 -9.14
C ASP A 8 -15.92 -13.48 -10.39
N PHE A 9 -15.57 -12.21 -10.20
CA PHE A 9 -15.12 -11.33 -11.29
C PHE A 9 -13.82 -10.58 -10.99
N ASP A 10 -13.29 -10.66 -9.77
CA ASP A 10 -11.98 -10.12 -9.37
C ASP A 10 -11.73 -8.64 -9.80
N GLY A 11 -12.78 -7.81 -9.85
CA GLY A 11 -12.68 -6.41 -10.28
C GLY A 11 -12.57 -6.20 -11.80
N ASP A 12 -12.74 -7.26 -12.60
CA ASP A 12 -12.83 -7.18 -14.06
C ASP A 12 -14.27 -6.86 -14.51
N PRO A 13 -14.51 -5.70 -15.15
CA PRO A 13 -15.85 -5.29 -15.58
C PRO A 13 -16.41 -6.18 -16.70
N ASP A 14 -15.59 -6.80 -17.54
CA ASP A 14 -16.06 -7.66 -18.63
C ASP A 14 -16.51 -9.04 -18.13
N LEU A 15 -15.81 -9.59 -17.13
CA LEU A 15 -16.28 -10.78 -16.42
C LEU A 15 -17.59 -10.50 -15.68
N LEU A 16 -17.69 -9.33 -15.02
CA LEU A 16 -18.93 -8.91 -14.36
C LEU A 16 -20.09 -8.78 -15.36
N ARG A 17 -19.89 -8.13 -16.52
CA ARG A 17 -20.90 -8.06 -17.59
C ARG A 17 -21.31 -9.43 -18.12
N LEU A 18 -20.37 -10.36 -18.25
CA LEU A 18 -20.66 -11.74 -18.66
C LEU A 18 -21.57 -12.42 -17.64
N LEU A 19 -21.26 -12.33 -16.35
CA LEU A 19 -22.06 -12.91 -15.28
C LEU A 19 -23.44 -12.27 -15.16
N ILE A 20 -23.55 -10.94 -15.28
CA ILE A 20 -24.84 -10.23 -15.30
C ILE A 20 -25.71 -10.74 -16.43
N ARG A 21 -25.19 -10.79 -17.67
CA ARG A 21 -25.96 -11.27 -18.84
C ARG A 21 -26.40 -12.72 -18.65
N HIS A 22 -25.51 -13.59 -18.17
CA HIS A 22 -25.86 -14.98 -17.91
C HIS A 22 -26.94 -15.08 -16.82
N ALA A 23 -26.82 -14.35 -15.71
CA ALA A 23 -27.82 -14.30 -14.65
C ALA A 23 -29.20 -13.87 -15.15
N ARG A 24 -29.27 -12.81 -15.96
CA ARG A 24 -30.53 -12.36 -16.57
C ARG A 24 -31.12 -13.42 -17.50
N SER A 25 -30.29 -14.10 -18.30
CA SER A 25 -30.77 -15.20 -19.15
C SER A 25 -31.35 -16.40 -18.37
N ARG A 26 -30.94 -16.60 -17.11
CA ARG A 26 -31.52 -17.61 -16.19
C ARG A 26 -32.77 -17.11 -15.44
N GLY A 27 -33.24 -15.91 -15.77
CA GLY A 27 -34.41 -15.26 -15.18
C GLY A 27 -34.15 -14.66 -13.80
N ALA A 28 -32.94 -14.21 -13.50
CA ALA A 28 -32.67 -13.49 -12.26
C ALA A 28 -33.40 -12.13 -12.25
N ASP A 29 -34.27 -11.92 -11.25
CA ASP A 29 -34.96 -10.65 -11.00
C ASP A 29 -33.97 -9.62 -10.44
N HIS A 30 -33.06 -10.08 -9.60
CA HIS A 30 -32.01 -9.27 -8.99
C HIS A 30 -30.63 -9.88 -9.24
N VAL A 31 -29.64 -9.01 -9.43
CA VAL A 31 -28.23 -9.37 -9.56
C VAL A 31 -27.45 -8.56 -8.53
N TRP A 32 -26.81 -9.25 -7.61
CA TRP A 32 -26.17 -8.67 -6.42
C TRP A 32 -24.71 -9.06 -6.35
N THR A 33 -23.88 -8.19 -5.78
CA THR A 33 -22.47 -8.47 -5.51
C THR A 33 -22.02 -7.91 -4.17
N ASP A 34 -21.31 -8.73 -3.42
CA ASP A 34 -20.62 -8.38 -2.17
C ASP A 34 -19.10 -8.59 -2.31
N ALA A 35 -18.61 -8.59 -3.55
CA ALA A 35 -17.18 -8.52 -3.84
C ALA A 35 -16.68 -7.07 -3.74
N PRO A 36 -15.37 -6.86 -3.49
CA PRO A 36 -14.78 -5.53 -3.52
C PRO A 36 -15.05 -4.83 -4.86
N LEU A 37 -15.54 -3.60 -4.80
CA LEU A 37 -16.02 -2.82 -5.96
C LEU A 37 -14.98 -1.81 -6.44
N ALA A 38 -14.22 -1.25 -5.50
CA ALA A 38 -13.13 -0.32 -5.74
C ALA A 38 -11.77 -1.04 -5.68
N THR A 39 -11.64 -2.14 -6.42
CA THR A 39 -10.38 -2.89 -6.60
C THR A 39 -10.30 -3.43 -8.04
N GLY A 40 -9.17 -4.07 -8.40
CA GLY A 40 -8.96 -4.67 -9.73
C GLY A 40 -8.53 -3.67 -10.80
N CYS A 41 -8.54 -4.08 -12.07
CA CYS A 41 -8.01 -3.30 -13.19
C CYS A 41 -8.78 -2.03 -13.54
N SER A 42 -10.09 -2.00 -13.29
CA SER A 42 -10.93 -0.90 -13.76
C SER A 42 -12.09 -0.62 -12.79
N PRO A 43 -11.79 -0.09 -11.60
CA PRO A 43 -12.79 0.16 -10.55
C PRO A 43 -13.88 1.16 -10.99
N ASN A 44 -13.56 2.13 -11.85
CA ASN A 44 -14.58 3.03 -12.42
C ASN A 44 -15.62 2.26 -13.27
N ALA A 45 -15.18 1.36 -14.14
CA ALA A 45 -16.09 0.60 -14.99
C ALA A 45 -17.00 -0.33 -14.18
N VAL A 46 -16.49 -0.92 -13.08
CA VAL A 46 -17.31 -1.70 -12.14
C VAL A 46 -18.37 -0.80 -11.48
N LEU A 47 -17.97 0.36 -10.97
CA LEU A 47 -18.89 1.30 -10.33
C LEU A 47 -19.89 1.93 -11.31
N ASP A 48 -19.54 2.07 -12.58
CA ASP A 48 -20.47 2.51 -13.63
C ASP A 48 -21.59 1.48 -13.85
N LEU A 49 -21.30 0.17 -13.78
CA LEU A 49 -22.32 -0.89 -13.86
C LEU A 49 -23.28 -0.84 -12.66
N ILE A 50 -22.74 -0.52 -11.47
CA ILE A 50 -23.53 -0.34 -10.23
C ILE A 50 -24.42 0.89 -10.36
N ARG A 51 -23.85 2.03 -10.80
CA ARG A 51 -24.56 3.31 -10.97
C ARG A 51 -25.65 3.23 -12.05
N ALA A 52 -25.40 2.45 -13.11
CA ALA A 52 -26.39 2.16 -14.16
C ALA A 52 -27.49 1.16 -13.71
N GLY A 53 -27.44 0.64 -12.48
CA GLY A 53 -28.45 -0.27 -11.94
C GLY A 53 -28.41 -1.68 -12.54
N GLN A 54 -27.34 -2.05 -13.26
CA GLN A 54 -27.21 -3.37 -13.87
C GLN A 54 -26.97 -4.47 -12.83
N VAL A 55 -26.31 -4.10 -11.73
CA VAL A 55 -26.01 -4.93 -10.56
C VAL A 55 -26.10 -4.05 -9.30
N SER A 56 -26.55 -4.62 -8.18
CA SER A 56 -26.52 -3.95 -6.87
C SER A 56 -25.29 -4.40 -6.09
N GLY A 57 -24.58 -3.48 -5.43
CA GLY A 57 -23.38 -3.78 -4.64
C GLY A 57 -23.55 -3.46 -3.16
N LEU A 58 -22.88 -4.21 -2.29
CA LEU A 58 -22.67 -3.84 -0.89
C LEU A 58 -21.23 -3.35 -0.66
N LEU A 59 -21.05 -2.44 0.28
CA LEU A 59 -19.73 -2.03 0.74
C LEU A 59 -18.99 -3.16 1.44
N THR A 60 -17.76 -3.43 0.99
CA THR A 60 -16.78 -4.28 1.67
C THR A 60 -15.83 -3.46 2.54
N GLU A 61 -15.04 -4.12 3.41
CA GLU A 61 -13.95 -3.45 4.14
C GLU A 61 -12.90 -2.84 3.21
N SER A 62 -12.66 -3.46 2.05
CA SER A 62 -11.74 -2.93 1.03
C SER A 62 -12.26 -1.62 0.45
N ASP A 63 -13.55 -1.57 0.11
CA ASP A 63 -14.19 -0.34 -0.39
C ASP A 63 -14.18 0.78 0.66
N ILE A 64 -14.45 0.42 1.92
CA ILE A 64 -14.39 1.36 3.04
C ILE A 64 -12.98 1.90 3.24
N ARG A 65 -11.95 1.06 3.05
CA ARG A 65 -10.54 1.49 3.08
C ARG A 65 -10.27 2.53 2.00
N VAL A 66 -10.73 2.32 0.77
CA VAL A 66 -10.63 3.28 -0.34
C VAL A 66 -11.33 4.59 0.01
N ILE A 67 -12.58 4.56 0.49
CA ILE A 67 -13.32 5.76 0.91
C ILE A 67 -12.53 6.57 1.97
N LYS A 68 -11.91 5.88 2.92
CA LYS A 68 -11.17 6.48 4.05
C LYS A 68 -9.75 6.91 3.69
N ALA A 69 -9.19 6.46 2.57
CA ALA A 69 -7.77 6.61 2.25
C ALA A 69 -7.33 8.09 2.17
N ARG A 70 -8.16 8.96 1.60
CA ARG A 70 -7.87 10.41 1.53
C ARG A 70 -7.89 11.12 2.89
N GLN A 71 -8.72 10.65 3.82
CA GLN A 71 -8.97 11.32 5.11
C GLN A 71 -7.95 10.95 6.19
N ARG A 72 -7.12 9.93 5.97
CA ARG A 72 -6.34 9.28 7.03
C ARG A 72 -4.86 9.15 6.73
N SER A 73 -4.21 10.26 6.36
CA SER A 73 -2.75 10.31 6.21
C SER A 73 -2.01 9.86 7.49
N ASN A 74 -2.55 10.17 8.67
CA ASN A 74 -1.99 9.78 9.97
C ASN A 74 -2.07 8.27 10.26
N LYS A 75 -3.05 7.54 9.70
CA LYS A 75 -3.16 6.08 9.94
C LYS A 75 -2.09 5.28 9.21
N LEU A 76 -1.56 5.80 8.11
CA LEU A 76 -0.46 5.16 7.39
C LEU A 76 0.79 4.98 8.27
N ARG A 77 0.97 5.86 9.28
CA ARG A 77 2.07 5.81 10.25
C ARG A 77 1.91 4.74 11.32
N GLN A 78 0.69 4.27 11.53
CA GLN A 78 0.31 3.36 12.62
C GLN A 78 -0.18 2.01 12.09
N SER A 79 -0.19 1.83 10.77
CA SER A 79 -0.72 0.62 10.13
C SER A 79 0.40 -0.38 9.89
N ASP A 80 0.15 -1.64 10.19
CA ASP A 80 1.04 -2.77 9.85
C ASP A 80 0.98 -3.15 8.36
N ASP A 81 0.16 -2.45 7.58
CA ASP A 81 -0.05 -2.64 6.14
C ASP A 81 -0.07 -1.27 5.42
N PRO A 82 1.08 -0.58 5.34
CA PRO A 82 1.17 0.71 4.67
C PRO A 82 0.89 0.60 3.16
N GLU A 83 1.35 -0.49 2.54
CA GLU A 83 1.17 -0.81 1.11
C GLU A 83 -0.31 -0.87 0.72
N GLY A 84 -1.13 -1.59 1.49
CA GLY A 84 -2.57 -1.66 1.21
C GLY A 84 -3.31 -0.33 1.38
N TRP A 85 -2.82 0.58 2.24
CA TRP A 85 -3.43 1.91 2.40
C TRP A 85 -3.09 2.83 1.23
N LEU A 86 -1.90 2.66 0.66
CA LEU A 86 -1.49 3.38 -0.55
C LEU A 86 -2.23 2.87 -1.76
N LEU A 87 -2.35 1.55 -1.92
CA LEU A 87 -3.19 0.99 -2.96
C LEU A 87 -4.62 1.52 -2.85
N ALA A 88 -5.18 1.57 -1.63
CA ALA A 88 -6.51 2.14 -1.42
C ALA A 88 -6.59 3.64 -1.77
N ARG A 89 -5.55 4.41 -1.47
CA ARG A 89 -5.46 5.83 -1.85
C ARG A 89 -5.35 6.00 -3.36
N TRP A 90 -4.51 5.21 -3.99
CA TRP A 90 -4.31 5.22 -5.44
C TRP A 90 -5.62 4.94 -6.15
N VAL A 91 -6.33 3.88 -5.75
CA VAL A 91 -7.65 3.58 -6.32
C VAL A 91 -8.60 4.74 -6.09
N TYR A 92 -8.63 5.32 -4.89
CA TYR A 92 -9.47 6.50 -4.63
C TYR A 92 -9.15 7.65 -5.60
N ASP A 93 -7.88 7.91 -5.86
CA ASP A 93 -7.43 8.99 -6.74
C ASP A 93 -7.75 8.69 -8.22
N LEU A 94 -7.77 7.42 -8.64
CA LEU A 94 -8.26 6.97 -9.96
C LEU A 94 -9.79 7.11 -10.13
N LEU A 95 -10.57 7.00 -9.04
CA LEU A 95 -12.03 7.09 -9.14
C LEU A 95 -12.49 8.48 -9.62
N THR A 96 -13.45 8.51 -10.55
CA THR A 96 -14.10 9.76 -10.95
C THR A 96 -14.87 10.39 -9.78
N PRO A 97 -15.10 11.71 -9.76
CA PRO A 97 -15.91 12.35 -8.73
C PRO A 97 -17.28 11.70 -8.55
N GLU A 98 -17.91 11.27 -9.65
CA GLU A 98 -19.20 10.57 -9.67
C GLU A 98 -19.11 9.22 -8.97
N ASN A 99 -18.08 8.43 -9.29
CA ASN A 99 -17.91 7.09 -8.71
C ASN A 99 -17.44 7.14 -7.25
N ARG A 100 -16.70 8.18 -6.84
CA ARG A 100 -16.43 8.45 -5.41
C ARG A 100 -17.72 8.75 -4.65
N ARG A 101 -18.64 9.53 -5.23
CA ARG A 101 -19.96 9.79 -4.63
C ARG A 101 -20.77 8.50 -4.56
N GLN A 102 -20.83 7.74 -5.66
CA GLN A 102 -21.54 6.47 -5.71
C GLN A 102 -21.05 5.50 -4.63
N LEU A 103 -19.74 5.31 -4.51
CA LEU A 103 -19.14 4.41 -3.52
C LEU A 103 -19.55 4.79 -2.08
N ARG A 104 -19.66 6.09 -1.76
CA ARG A 104 -20.10 6.55 -0.43
C ARG A 104 -21.59 6.34 -0.15
N LEU A 105 -22.41 6.24 -1.19
CA LEU A 105 -23.86 6.03 -1.06
C LEU A 105 -24.22 4.55 -0.89
N LEU A 106 -23.31 3.63 -1.21
CA LEU A 106 -23.53 2.20 -1.03
C LEU A 106 -23.66 1.85 0.45
N THR A 107 -24.49 0.85 0.74
CA THR A 107 -24.75 0.37 2.10
C THR A 107 -24.01 -0.94 2.37
N ARG A 108 -23.90 -1.32 3.64
CA ARG A 108 -23.36 -2.65 4.04
C ARG A 108 -24.43 -3.73 4.13
N SER A 109 -25.69 -3.33 4.03
CA SER A 109 -26.82 -4.25 4.01
C SER A 109 -27.99 -3.65 3.25
N VAL A 110 -28.81 -4.53 2.69
CA VAL A 110 -30.03 -4.21 1.95
C VAL A 110 -31.15 -5.09 2.48
N ARG A 111 -32.31 -4.48 2.70
CA ARG A 111 -33.54 -5.17 3.10
C ARG A 111 -34.51 -5.21 1.94
N LEU A 112 -35.14 -6.37 1.72
CA LEU A 112 -36.13 -6.58 0.67
C LEU A 112 -37.29 -7.43 1.17
N ARG A 113 -38.35 -7.48 0.37
CA ARG A 113 -39.49 -8.36 0.61
C ARG A 113 -39.75 -9.26 -0.58
N ALA A 114 -40.00 -10.54 -0.33
CA ALA A 114 -40.48 -11.50 -1.31
C ALA A 114 -41.83 -12.04 -0.85
N GLY A 115 -42.92 -11.38 -1.26
CA GLY A 115 -44.24 -11.61 -0.68
C GLY A 115 -44.24 -11.19 0.79
N MET A 116 -44.61 -12.10 1.69
CA MET A 116 -44.59 -11.87 3.15
C MET A 116 -43.21 -12.04 3.80
N LEU A 117 -42.23 -12.63 3.07
CA LEU A 117 -40.91 -12.90 3.63
C LEU A 117 -40.02 -11.66 3.59
N ARG A 118 -39.36 -11.39 4.70
CA ARG A 118 -38.35 -10.34 4.85
C ARG A 118 -36.98 -10.91 4.59
N LEU A 119 -36.27 -10.25 3.69
CA LEU A 119 -34.91 -10.60 3.30
C LEU A 119 -33.94 -9.55 3.82
N LEU A 120 -32.82 -10.02 4.35
CA LEU A 120 -31.66 -9.21 4.65
C LEU A 120 -30.46 -9.76 3.89
N TRP A 121 -29.95 -8.96 2.96
CA TRP A 121 -28.63 -9.16 2.39
C TRP A 121 -27.63 -8.31 3.16
N LEU A 122 -26.57 -8.90 3.69
CA LEU A 122 -25.55 -8.19 4.44
C LEU A 122 -24.14 -8.62 4.02
N ASN A 123 -23.23 -7.66 4.08
CA ASN A 123 -21.80 -7.92 4.12
C ASN A 123 -21.37 -7.82 5.60
N PRO A 124 -21.21 -8.96 6.29
CA PRO A 124 -21.00 -8.97 7.74
C PRO A 124 -19.70 -8.32 8.18
N GLY A 125 -18.74 -8.09 7.27
CA GLY A 125 -17.42 -7.54 7.61
C GLY A 125 -16.57 -8.52 8.40
N GLU A 126 -15.51 -8.00 9.04
CA GLU A 126 -14.76 -8.75 10.04
C GLU A 126 -15.43 -8.66 11.42
N PRO A 127 -15.39 -9.73 12.24
CA PRO A 127 -14.66 -10.98 12.04
C PRO A 127 -15.36 -11.96 11.08
N ASP A 128 -14.56 -12.86 10.50
CA ASP A 128 -15.00 -13.88 9.54
C ASP A 128 -16.18 -14.68 10.11
N PRO A 129 -17.38 -14.59 9.54
CA PRO A 129 -18.54 -15.21 10.15
C PRO A 129 -18.52 -16.75 10.08
N ALA A 130 -17.53 -17.34 9.38
CA ALA A 130 -17.24 -18.77 9.45
C ALA A 130 -16.95 -19.24 10.88
N SER A 131 -16.54 -18.33 11.77
CA SER A 131 -16.32 -18.61 13.19
C SER A 131 -17.57 -18.38 14.07
N LEU A 132 -18.71 -17.96 13.51
CA LEU A 132 -19.94 -17.74 14.27
C LEU A 132 -20.65 -19.08 14.52
N SER A 133 -20.98 -19.37 15.77
CA SER A 133 -21.85 -20.48 16.13
C SER A 133 -23.25 -20.32 15.52
N ASP A 134 -23.98 -21.43 15.36
CA ASP A 134 -25.39 -21.38 14.91
C ASP A 134 -26.24 -20.48 15.82
N GLU A 135 -25.93 -20.43 17.12
CA GLU A 135 -26.56 -19.53 18.09
C GLU A 135 -26.27 -18.05 17.80
N ALA A 136 -25.03 -17.71 17.43
CA ALA A 136 -24.67 -16.34 17.08
C ALA A 136 -25.36 -15.89 15.77
N LEU A 137 -25.41 -16.77 14.78
CA LEU A 137 -26.13 -16.54 13.51
C LEU A 137 -27.64 -16.37 13.74
N PHE A 138 -28.24 -17.22 14.58
CA PHE A 138 -29.64 -17.11 14.98
C PHE A 138 -29.94 -15.80 15.71
N ASN A 139 -29.11 -15.42 16.69
CA ASN A 139 -29.25 -14.18 17.45
C ASN A 139 -29.08 -12.93 16.58
N LEU A 140 -28.21 -12.98 15.56
CA LEU A 140 -28.05 -11.90 14.59
C LEU A 140 -29.33 -11.70 13.78
N ALA A 141 -29.85 -12.77 13.23
CA ALA A 141 -31.05 -12.73 12.40
C ALA A 141 -32.32 -12.37 13.19
N ARG A 142 -32.47 -12.90 14.41
CA ARG A 142 -33.58 -12.53 15.31
C ARG A 142 -33.59 -11.04 15.61
N ARG A 143 -32.42 -10.47 15.93
CA ARG A 143 -32.28 -9.01 16.15
C ARG A 143 -32.56 -8.20 14.89
N ALA A 144 -32.22 -8.74 13.72
CA ALA A 144 -32.47 -8.08 12.46
C ALA A 144 -33.94 -8.12 12.01
N ASP A 145 -34.75 -8.99 12.64
CA ASP A 145 -36.17 -9.17 12.32
C ASP A 145 -36.38 -9.56 10.84
N THR A 146 -35.72 -10.66 10.43
CA THR A 146 -35.66 -11.14 9.05
C THR A 146 -36.00 -12.64 8.97
N ASP A 147 -36.59 -13.07 7.85
CA ASP A 147 -36.98 -14.46 7.64
C ASP A 147 -35.95 -15.22 6.78
N ILE A 148 -35.28 -14.49 5.87
CA ILE A 148 -34.14 -15.00 5.10
C ILE A 148 -32.96 -14.04 5.28
N MET A 149 -31.80 -14.59 5.60
CA MET A 149 -30.54 -13.86 5.72
C MET A 149 -29.53 -14.38 4.70
N ILE A 150 -28.95 -13.48 3.91
CA ILE A 150 -27.96 -13.80 2.87
C ILE A 150 -26.70 -13.01 3.16
N GLY A 151 -25.55 -13.69 3.23
CA GLY A 151 -24.26 -13.04 3.47
C GLY A 151 -23.11 -14.03 3.38
N ARG A 152 -21.89 -13.52 3.26
CA ARG A 152 -20.68 -14.37 3.20
C ARG A 152 -20.26 -14.78 4.61
N PHE A 153 -20.63 -15.99 5.02
CA PHE A 153 -20.33 -16.55 6.35
C PHE A 153 -19.23 -17.63 6.32
N GLY A 154 -18.32 -17.55 5.35
CA GLY A 154 -17.23 -18.51 5.16
C GLY A 154 -17.06 -18.95 3.71
N PRO A 155 -16.04 -19.78 3.43
CA PRO A 155 -15.71 -20.19 2.06
C PRO A 155 -16.74 -21.16 1.47
N GLU A 156 -17.27 -22.07 2.28
CA GLU A 156 -18.15 -23.14 1.81
C GLU A 156 -19.61 -22.69 1.68
N PRO A 157 -20.28 -23.03 0.56
CA PRO A 157 -21.69 -22.71 0.34
C PRO A 157 -22.59 -23.52 1.29
N PHE A 158 -23.60 -22.87 1.88
CA PHE A 158 -24.63 -23.57 2.64
C PHE A 158 -25.99 -22.87 2.64
N LEU A 159 -27.03 -23.65 2.88
CA LEU A 159 -28.36 -23.20 3.23
C LEU A 159 -28.76 -23.86 4.56
N LYS A 160 -28.82 -23.07 5.63
CA LYS A 160 -29.23 -23.55 6.97
C LYS A 160 -30.65 -23.09 7.27
N LYS A 161 -31.48 -23.97 7.82
CA LYS A 161 -32.80 -23.65 8.35
C LYS A 161 -32.75 -23.73 9.87
N LEU A 162 -33.02 -22.62 10.54
CA LEU A 162 -33.02 -22.50 12.00
C LEU A 162 -34.39 -21.98 12.44
N HIS A 163 -35.26 -22.87 12.91
CA HIS A 163 -36.67 -22.56 13.17
C HIS A 163 -37.38 -21.95 11.94
N HIS A 164 -37.83 -20.69 12.02
CA HIS A 164 -38.48 -19.95 10.93
C HIS A 164 -37.49 -19.20 10.02
N LEU A 165 -36.21 -19.17 10.38
CA LEU A 165 -35.15 -18.45 9.68
C LEU A 165 -34.44 -19.35 8.67
N GLN A 166 -34.12 -18.78 7.51
CA GLN A 166 -33.25 -19.41 6.51
C GLN A 166 -31.99 -18.57 6.29
N ILE A 167 -30.82 -19.17 6.46
CA ILE A 167 -29.53 -18.50 6.29
C ILE A 167 -28.83 -19.09 5.07
N ILE A 168 -28.41 -18.21 4.17
CA ILE A 168 -27.71 -18.56 2.94
C ILE A 168 -26.30 -18.00 3.02
N ASN A 169 -25.32 -18.91 3.03
CA ASN A 169 -23.97 -18.57 2.62
C ASN A 169 -23.82 -18.99 1.16
N PRO A 170 -23.65 -18.03 0.22
CA PRO A 170 -23.44 -18.36 -1.18
C PRO A 170 -22.18 -19.22 -1.40
N GLY A 171 -21.17 -19.05 -0.54
CA GLY A 171 -19.83 -19.63 -0.69
C GLY A 171 -19.13 -19.14 -1.94
N ARG A 172 -17.85 -19.50 -2.10
CA ARG A 172 -17.11 -19.32 -3.36
C ARG A 172 -16.70 -20.69 -3.89
N PRO A 173 -17.58 -21.39 -4.64
CA PRO A 173 -17.24 -22.71 -5.17
C PRO A 173 -16.05 -22.60 -6.09
N GLU A 174 -15.05 -23.47 -5.92
CA GLU A 174 -13.88 -23.48 -6.78
C GLU A 174 -14.31 -23.78 -8.23
N ALA A 175 -14.01 -22.86 -9.14
CA ALA A 175 -14.32 -23.00 -10.55
C ALA A 175 -13.18 -23.74 -11.26
N ALA A 176 -13.53 -24.71 -12.11
CA ALA A 176 -12.54 -25.33 -13.00
C ALA A 176 -11.91 -24.26 -13.93
N PRO A 177 -10.64 -24.41 -14.34
CA PRO A 177 -9.99 -23.45 -15.23
C PRO A 177 -10.84 -23.09 -16.45
N GLY A 178 -11.04 -21.80 -16.69
CA GLY A 178 -11.86 -21.29 -17.80
C GLY A 178 -13.36 -21.23 -17.54
N TRP A 179 -13.81 -21.51 -16.32
CA TRP A 179 -15.19 -21.35 -15.88
C TRP A 179 -15.29 -20.32 -14.75
N LEU A 180 -16.44 -19.64 -14.69
CA LEU A 180 -16.88 -18.85 -13.54
C LEU A 180 -18.06 -19.56 -12.89
N VAL A 181 -18.21 -19.39 -11.57
CA VAL A 181 -19.34 -19.96 -10.82
C VAL A 181 -20.01 -18.86 -10.01
N TYR A 182 -21.34 -18.88 -9.96
CA TYR A 182 -22.09 -18.00 -9.08
C TYR A 182 -23.39 -18.66 -8.58
N PRO A 183 -23.81 -18.43 -7.33
CA PRO A 183 -25.08 -18.93 -6.82
C PRO A 183 -26.30 -18.17 -7.36
N LEU A 184 -27.36 -18.93 -7.67
CA LEU A 184 -28.69 -18.45 -8.02
C LEU A 184 -29.69 -18.93 -6.96
N VAL A 185 -30.17 -18.00 -6.14
CA VAL A 185 -31.19 -18.24 -5.11
C VAL A 185 -32.57 -18.08 -5.73
N SER A 186 -33.42 -19.10 -5.61
CA SER A 186 -34.82 -19.07 -6.05
C SER A 186 -35.75 -19.16 -4.85
N ILE A 187 -36.66 -18.19 -4.72
CA ILE A 187 -37.62 -18.08 -3.62
C ILE A 187 -39.03 -18.16 -4.19
N ARG A 188 -39.79 -19.16 -3.73
CA ARG A 188 -41.20 -19.40 -4.08
C ARG A 188 -41.99 -19.75 -2.81
N GLY A 189 -42.81 -18.81 -2.32
CA GLY A 189 -43.41 -18.95 -0.99
C GLY A 189 -42.31 -19.10 0.06
N GLN A 190 -42.43 -20.07 0.98
CA GLN A 190 -41.40 -20.39 1.98
C GLN A 190 -40.23 -21.24 1.44
N ASN A 191 -40.33 -21.76 0.20
CA ASN A 191 -39.30 -22.60 -0.38
C ASN A 191 -38.16 -21.75 -0.95
N VAL A 192 -36.96 -21.95 -0.39
CA VAL A 192 -35.70 -21.39 -0.88
C VAL A 192 -34.86 -22.50 -1.46
N ASN A 193 -34.36 -22.28 -2.68
CA ASN A 193 -33.46 -23.20 -3.37
C ASN A 193 -32.20 -22.46 -3.82
N LEU A 194 -31.03 -23.05 -3.56
CA LEU A 194 -29.73 -22.52 -3.96
C LEU A 194 -29.16 -23.42 -5.06
N LYS A 195 -28.92 -22.87 -6.26
CA LYS A 195 -28.21 -23.59 -7.35
C LYS A 195 -27.02 -22.78 -7.85
N HIS A 196 -25.85 -23.40 -7.92
CA HIS A 196 -24.70 -22.80 -8.56
C HIS A 196 -24.80 -22.90 -10.07
N GLN A 197 -24.61 -21.76 -10.73
CA GLN A 197 -24.54 -21.65 -12.18
C GLN A 197 -23.08 -21.63 -12.61
N ARG A 198 -22.77 -22.27 -13.73
CA ARG A 198 -21.43 -22.29 -14.33
C ARG A 198 -21.46 -21.53 -15.66
N VAL A 199 -20.48 -20.65 -15.86
CA VAL A 199 -20.37 -19.82 -17.06
C VAL A 199 -18.99 -20.02 -17.68
N ARG A 200 -18.95 -20.44 -18.95
CA ARG A 200 -17.68 -20.60 -19.66
C ARG A 200 -17.13 -19.23 -20.04
N ILE A 201 -15.87 -18.96 -19.70
CA ILE A 201 -15.20 -17.71 -20.07
C ILE A 201 -14.91 -17.74 -21.57
N PRO A 202 -15.35 -16.77 -22.38
CA PRO A 202 -15.01 -16.71 -23.81
C PRO A 202 -13.49 -16.61 -24.04
N ALA A 203 -12.99 -17.15 -25.17
CA ALA A 203 -11.57 -17.16 -25.48
C ALA A 203 -10.89 -15.76 -25.38
N PRO A 204 -11.50 -14.66 -25.88
CA PRO A 204 -10.89 -13.33 -25.79
C PRO A 204 -10.71 -12.81 -24.36
N LEU A 205 -11.51 -13.29 -23.40
CA LEU A 205 -11.37 -12.93 -21.98
C LEU A 205 -10.43 -13.90 -21.25
N ARG A 206 -10.31 -15.14 -21.74
CA ARG A 206 -9.43 -16.17 -21.19
C ARG A 206 -7.95 -15.92 -21.48
N SER A 207 -7.64 -15.33 -22.63
CA SER A 207 -6.28 -15.05 -23.10
C SER A 207 -5.73 -13.71 -22.62
N ARG A 208 -6.56 -12.88 -21.97
CA ARG A 208 -6.05 -11.67 -21.32
C ARG A 208 -5.15 -12.12 -20.16
N PRO A 209 -3.99 -11.47 -19.95
CA PRO A 209 -3.36 -11.57 -18.64
C PRO A 209 -4.46 -11.26 -17.62
N LYS A 210 -4.52 -12.00 -16.49
CA LYS A 210 -5.33 -11.55 -15.36
C LYS A 210 -4.75 -10.19 -14.98
N ALA A 211 -5.25 -9.13 -15.58
CA ALA A 211 -4.71 -7.81 -15.42
C ALA A 211 -5.25 -7.35 -14.08
N TRP A 212 -4.57 -7.74 -13.01
CA TRP A 212 -4.68 -7.07 -11.72
C TRP A 212 -4.02 -5.69 -11.80
N ALA A 213 -3.23 -5.42 -12.84
CA ALA A 213 -2.57 -4.16 -13.03
C ALA A 213 -3.55 -3.01 -13.20
N LEU A 214 -3.64 -2.18 -12.16
CA LEU A 214 -4.10 -0.81 -12.29
C LEU A 214 -3.20 -0.14 -13.33
N PRO A 215 -3.74 0.46 -14.41
CA PRO A 215 -2.96 0.92 -15.58
C PRO A 215 -1.82 1.90 -15.27
N ALA A 216 -1.79 2.49 -14.08
CA ALA A 216 -0.83 3.49 -13.64
C ALA A 216 0.04 3.04 -12.44
N LEU A 217 -0.20 1.86 -11.86
CA LEU A 217 0.53 1.39 -10.69
C LEU A 217 1.89 0.82 -11.11
N PRO A 218 2.99 1.10 -10.41
CA PRO A 218 4.29 0.55 -10.79
C PRO A 218 4.29 -1.00 -10.78
N PRO A 219 5.02 -1.67 -11.69
CA PRO A 219 5.04 -3.12 -11.81
C PRO A 219 5.38 -3.89 -10.52
N LEU A 220 6.20 -3.33 -9.64
CA LEU A 220 6.49 -3.91 -8.31
C LEU A 220 5.24 -4.08 -7.42
N TRP A 221 4.31 -3.13 -7.46
CA TRP A 221 3.15 -3.06 -6.54
C TRP A 221 2.03 -4.02 -6.87
N ASN A 222 2.20 -4.61 -8.01
CA ASN A 222 1.17 -5.19 -8.78
C ASN A 222 0.83 -6.55 -8.06
N GLY A 223 1.84 -7.25 -7.51
CA GLY A 223 1.69 -8.48 -6.71
C GLY A 223 1.02 -8.30 -5.33
N LEU A 224 0.82 -7.06 -4.85
CA LEU A 224 0.07 -6.81 -3.61
C LEU A 224 -1.40 -7.22 -3.72
N ILE A 225 -1.95 -7.13 -4.93
CA ILE A 225 -3.35 -7.47 -5.24
C ILE A 225 -3.61 -8.98 -5.04
N ASP A 226 -2.59 -9.80 -5.24
CA ASP A 226 -2.63 -11.24 -4.96
C ASP A 226 -2.46 -11.56 -3.47
N SER A 227 -1.60 -10.80 -2.76
CA SER A 227 -1.34 -11.02 -1.34
C SER A 227 -2.52 -10.66 -0.43
N GLY A 228 -3.38 -9.72 -0.85
CA GLY A 228 -4.66 -9.42 -0.18
C GLY A 228 -5.64 -10.60 -0.14
N ARG A 229 -5.40 -11.66 -0.94
CA ARG A 229 -6.20 -12.91 -0.93
C ARG A 229 -5.71 -13.93 0.10
N ARG A 230 -4.47 -13.80 0.58
CA ARG A 230 -3.91 -14.62 1.66
C ARG A 230 -3.68 -13.73 2.88
N ARG A 231 -4.70 -13.62 3.75
CA ARG A 231 -4.41 -13.24 5.13
C ARG A 231 -3.27 -14.15 5.61
N PRO A 232 -2.14 -13.62 6.12
CA PRO A 232 -1.29 -14.46 6.94
C PRO A 232 -2.16 -14.99 8.09
N PRO A 233 -1.99 -16.25 8.52
CA PRO A 233 -2.63 -16.69 9.76
C PRO A 233 -2.33 -15.66 10.84
N ILE A 234 -3.35 -15.27 11.60
CA ILE A 234 -3.20 -14.39 12.76
C ILE A 234 -2.09 -15.00 13.60
N ARG A 235 -0.90 -14.39 13.60
CA ARG A 235 0.15 -14.74 14.54
C ARG A 235 -0.29 -14.17 15.86
N SER A 236 -1.10 -14.92 16.60
CA SER A 236 -1.18 -14.79 18.04
C SER A 236 0.23 -15.03 18.57
N ASN A 237 0.77 -14.02 19.23
CA ASN A 237 2.12 -13.91 19.80
C ASN A 237 3.18 -13.34 18.86
N VAL A 238 3.51 -12.08 19.13
CA VAL A 238 4.84 -11.51 18.86
C VAL A 238 5.83 -12.36 19.65
N ALA A 239 6.43 -13.35 18.98
CA ALA A 239 7.58 -14.03 19.54
C ALA A 239 8.74 -13.02 19.66
N PRO A 240 9.51 -13.02 20.75
CA PRO A 240 10.67 -12.15 20.88
C PRO A 240 11.63 -12.41 19.72
N VAL A 241 12.01 -11.32 19.04
CA VAL A 241 13.00 -11.32 17.97
C VAL A 241 14.29 -11.95 18.52
N LYS A 242 14.65 -13.13 18.01
CA LYS A 242 15.95 -13.76 18.33
C LYS A 242 17.07 -12.90 17.75
N PRO A 243 18.19 -12.70 18.47
CA PRO A 243 19.33 -11.97 17.93
C PRO A 243 19.87 -12.69 16.70
N ALA A 244 20.02 -11.94 15.60
CA ALA A 244 20.62 -12.45 14.36
C ALA A 244 22.09 -12.82 14.59
N ARG A 245 22.55 -13.86 13.87
CA ARG A 245 23.95 -14.31 13.85
C ARG A 245 24.89 -13.17 13.43
N PRO A 246 26.11 -13.08 13.97
CA PRO A 246 27.05 -12.06 13.57
C PRO A 246 27.60 -12.35 12.16
N HIS A 247 27.65 -11.31 11.34
CA HIS A 247 28.37 -11.21 10.07
C HIS A 247 27.93 -12.16 8.93
N CYS A 248 26.90 -11.75 8.20
CA CYS A 248 26.84 -12.02 6.76
C CYS A 248 27.04 -10.69 6.04
N ALA A 249 28.06 -10.62 5.17
CA ALA A 249 28.33 -9.45 4.34
C ALA A 249 27.11 -9.16 3.47
N PHE A 250 26.64 -7.90 3.47
CA PHE A 250 25.64 -7.45 2.52
C PHE A 250 26.28 -7.54 1.12
N PRO A 251 25.76 -8.37 0.21
CA PRO A 251 26.23 -8.33 -1.17
C PRO A 251 25.98 -6.90 -1.68
N GLY A 252 26.91 -6.36 -2.47
CA GLY A 252 26.78 -5.03 -3.05
C GLY A 252 25.47 -4.86 -3.86
N PRO A 253 25.20 -3.67 -4.39
CA PRO A 253 23.94 -3.42 -5.07
C PRO A 253 23.84 -4.33 -6.31
N GLU A 254 23.02 -5.37 -6.23
CA GLU A 254 22.51 -6.02 -7.44
C GLU A 254 21.63 -4.98 -8.15
N GLU A 255 21.81 -4.80 -9.46
CA GLU A 255 21.10 -3.80 -10.28
C GLU A 255 19.57 -3.86 -10.08
N ASP A 256 19.05 -5.08 -9.87
CA ASP A 256 17.67 -5.39 -9.52
C ASP A 256 17.19 -4.73 -8.21
N SER A 257 18.08 -4.57 -7.22
CA SER A 257 17.73 -3.95 -5.93
C SER A 257 17.48 -2.45 -6.07
N TRP A 258 18.31 -1.75 -6.85
CA TRP A 258 18.12 -0.33 -7.10
C TRP A 258 16.82 -0.07 -7.87
N GLN A 259 16.57 -0.84 -8.92
CA GLN A 259 15.34 -0.71 -9.71
C GLN A 259 14.10 -0.93 -8.83
N THR A 260 14.13 -1.93 -7.94
CA THR A 260 13.06 -2.19 -6.97
C THR A 260 12.85 -0.99 -6.03
N VAL A 261 13.92 -0.41 -5.48
CA VAL A 261 13.81 0.77 -4.60
C VAL A 261 13.25 1.98 -5.34
N LEU A 262 13.67 2.19 -6.58
CA LEU A 262 13.18 3.28 -7.44
C LEU A 262 11.67 3.12 -7.71
N GLU A 263 11.22 1.94 -8.12
CA GLU A 263 9.81 1.63 -8.33
C GLU A 263 8.98 1.73 -7.03
N PHE A 264 9.56 1.30 -5.92
CA PHE A 264 8.94 1.45 -4.61
C PHE A 264 8.75 2.94 -4.27
N ALA A 265 9.81 3.75 -4.31
CA ALA A 265 9.76 5.17 -3.98
C ALA A 265 8.82 5.95 -4.91
N THR A 266 8.89 5.71 -6.21
CA THR A 266 8.00 6.36 -7.21
C THR A 266 6.55 5.97 -7.03
N GLY A 267 6.25 4.74 -6.62
CA GLY A 267 4.89 4.33 -6.24
C GLY A 267 4.34 5.09 -5.05
N PHE A 268 5.16 5.38 -4.04
CA PHE A 268 4.75 6.26 -2.93
C PHE A 268 4.56 7.71 -3.39
N LEU A 269 5.37 8.19 -4.32
CA LEU A 269 5.44 9.61 -4.70
C LEU A 269 4.76 9.94 -6.04
N CYS A 270 3.95 9.03 -6.57
CA CYS A 270 3.39 9.10 -7.93
C CYS A 270 2.67 10.41 -8.28
N ASP A 271 1.94 10.98 -7.33
CA ASP A 271 1.17 12.22 -7.52
C ASP A 271 2.03 13.47 -7.24
N ARG A 272 3.35 13.30 -7.10
CA ARG A 272 4.30 14.31 -6.63
C ARG A 272 5.62 14.21 -7.39
N GLU A 273 5.57 14.48 -8.69
CA GLU A 273 6.75 14.48 -9.57
C GLU A 273 7.91 15.32 -9.02
N GLU A 274 7.62 16.49 -8.45
CA GLU A 274 8.61 17.36 -7.81
C GLU A 274 9.37 16.65 -6.68
N LEU A 275 8.72 15.77 -5.90
CA LEU A 275 9.38 15.00 -4.85
C LEU A 275 10.21 13.85 -5.41
N ILE A 276 9.80 13.26 -6.54
CA ILE A 276 10.61 12.23 -7.21
C ILE A 276 11.90 12.87 -7.74
N ALA A 277 11.79 14.01 -8.42
CA ALA A 277 12.94 14.77 -8.91
C ALA A 277 13.88 15.19 -7.77
N HIS A 278 13.31 15.66 -6.65
CA HIS A 278 14.06 15.98 -5.44
C HIS A 278 14.79 14.75 -4.87
N SER A 279 14.12 13.61 -4.68
CA SER A 279 14.75 12.38 -4.17
C SER A 279 15.90 11.90 -5.05
N LEU A 280 15.74 11.97 -6.38
CA LEU A 280 16.81 11.61 -7.32
C LEU A 280 18.02 12.55 -7.19
N GLN A 281 17.77 13.85 -7.10
CA GLN A 281 18.82 14.84 -6.94
C GLN A 281 19.54 14.70 -5.59
N VAL A 282 18.81 14.55 -4.48
CA VAL A 282 19.39 14.31 -3.15
C VAL A 282 20.23 13.04 -3.15
N THR A 283 19.75 11.97 -3.80
CA THR A 283 20.51 10.73 -3.98
C THR A 283 21.82 10.98 -4.72
N ARG A 284 21.77 11.69 -5.84
CA ARG A 284 22.97 12.03 -6.62
C ARG A 284 23.96 12.85 -5.79
N LEU A 285 23.51 13.92 -5.14
CA LEU A 285 24.37 14.78 -4.31
C LEU A 285 24.99 14.00 -3.13
N ALA A 286 24.20 13.16 -2.46
CA ALA A 286 24.67 12.34 -1.35
C ALA A 286 25.76 11.36 -1.78
N LEU A 287 25.62 10.74 -2.95
CA LEU A 287 26.63 9.83 -3.50
C LEU A 287 27.90 10.55 -3.94
N ILE A 288 27.78 11.75 -4.53
CA ILE A 288 28.97 12.55 -4.86
C ILE A 288 29.73 12.94 -3.59
N LEU A 289 29.02 13.33 -2.52
CA LEU A 289 29.64 13.61 -1.22
C LEU A 289 30.33 12.37 -0.64
N PHE A 290 29.68 11.20 -0.69
CA PHE A 290 30.28 9.94 -0.25
C PHE A 290 31.56 9.63 -1.03
N ASP A 291 31.49 9.68 -2.35
CA ASP A 291 32.61 9.29 -3.22
C ASP A 291 33.81 10.24 -3.11
N GLN A 292 33.59 11.50 -2.74
CA GLN A 292 34.66 12.49 -2.53
C GLN A 292 35.24 12.50 -1.11
N LEU A 293 34.61 11.84 -0.12
CA LEU A 293 35.02 11.92 1.28
C LEU A 293 35.45 10.59 1.94
N PRO A 294 36.04 9.59 1.22
CA PRO A 294 36.40 8.31 1.84
C PRO A 294 37.43 8.45 2.97
N PHE A 295 38.25 9.50 2.94
CA PHE A 295 39.21 9.82 3.99
C PHE A 295 38.55 10.22 5.33
N LEU A 296 37.32 10.72 5.31
CA LEU A 296 36.55 11.06 6.51
C LEU A 296 35.76 9.86 7.05
N HIS A 297 34.95 9.23 6.20
CA HIS A 297 34.00 8.21 6.66
C HIS A 297 34.56 6.79 6.66
N ARG A 298 35.54 6.46 5.80
CA ARG A 298 36.17 5.13 5.69
C ARG A 298 35.16 3.97 5.49
N LEU A 299 34.06 4.24 4.80
CA LEU A 299 32.99 3.28 4.53
C LEU A 299 33.13 2.70 3.11
N GLY A 300 32.57 1.51 2.90
CA GLY A 300 32.72 0.75 1.66
C GLY A 300 31.51 0.81 0.72
N ALA A 301 31.54 0.00 -0.34
CA ALA A 301 30.50 -0.05 -1.37
C ALA A 301 29.11 -0.41 -0.81
N ALA A 302 29.02 -1.29 0.19
CA ALA A 302 27.75 -1.62 0.84
C ALA A 302 27.09 -0.40 1.50
N ASP A 303 27.89 0.46 2.12
CA ASP A 303 27.42 1.67 2.78
C ASP A 303 27.06 2.77 1.77
N ARG A 304 27.76 2.82 0.64
CA ARG A 304 27.38 3.64 -0.50
C ARG A 304 25.98 3.28 -1.00
N SER A 305 25.68 1.99 -1.13
CA SER A 305 24.34 1.51 -1.51
C SER A 305 23.27 1.83 -0.46
N ARG A 306 23.59 1.65 0.83
CA ARG A 306 22.70 2.07 1.92
C ARG A 306 22.33 3.54 1.83
N LEU A 307 23.32 4.40 1.56
CA LEU A 307 23.10 5.83 1.37
C LEU A 307 22.24 6.10 0.14
N GLN A 308 22.52 5.42 -0.98
CA GLN A 308 21.72 5.54 -2.21
C GLN A 308 20.24 5.19 -1.97
N TYR A 309 19.96 4.06 -1.32
CA TYR A 309 18.59 3.63 -1.03
C TYR A 309 17.91 4.56 -0.03
N ALA A 310 18.60 4.92 1.06
CA ALA A 310 18.05 5.82 2.06
C ALA A 310 17.74 7.21 1.50
N ALA A 311 18.60 7.72 0.62
CA ALA A 311 18.40 9.00 -0.06
C ALA A 311 17.20 8.95 -1.02
N MET A 312 17.01 7.88 -1.79
CA MET A 312 15.83 7.77 -2.65
C MET A 312 14.53 7.69 -1.83
N LEU A 313 14.60 7.05 -0.66
CA LEU A 313 13.45 6.77 0.20
C LEU A 313 13.13 7.85 1.24
N HIS A 314 13.99 8.86 1.43
CA HIS A 314 13.94 9.75 2.61
C HIS A 314 12.58 10.47 2.79
N ASP A 315 11.91 10.74 1.68
CA ASP A 315 10.67 11.54 1.63
C ASP A 315 9.38 10.74 1.39
N ILE A 316 9.45 9.41 1.27
CA ILE A 316 8.25 8.58 1.02
C ILE A 316 7.21 8.72 2.13
N GLY A 317 7.62 9.09 3.36
CA GLY A 317 6.71 9.39 4.45
C GLY A 317 5.80 10.60 4.23
N LYS A 318 6.09 11.47 3.26
CA LYS A 318 5.24 12.64 2.94
C LYS A 318 3.85 12.24 2.43
N VAL A 319 3.66 11.00 1.98
CA VAL A 319 2.33 10.44 1.67
C VAL A 319 1.41 10.42 2.89
N ALA A 320 1.99 10.26 4.08
CA ALA A 320 1.30 10.27 5.37
C ALA A 320 1.11 11.70 5.91
N GLY A 321 1.42 12.73 5.11
CA GLY A 321 1.35 14.14 5.48
C GLY A 321 2.71 14.72 5.88
N PRO A 322 2.84 16.05 5.91
CA PRO A 322 4.13 16.73 6.05
C PRO A 322 4.71 16.70 7.47
N GLN A 323 3.87 16.67 8.52
CA GLN A 323 4.32 16.71 9.90
C GLN A 323 5.06 15.42 10.26
N ALA A 324 6.25 15.41 10.84
CA ALA A 324 6.93 14.16 11.26
C ALA A 324 7.01 13.03 10.18
N HIS A 325 7.09 13.38 8.89
CA HIS A 325 7.17 12.38 7.81
C HIS A 325 8.40 11.48 7.93
N HIS A 326 9.51 11.95 8.49
CA HIS A 326 10.70 11.13 8.76
C HIS A 326 10.39 9.88 9.62
N LEU A 327 9.44 9.97 10.56
CA LEU A 327 8.96 8.80 11.32
C LEU A 327 8.12 7.87 10.45
N SER A 328 7.34 8.45 9.54
CA SER A 328 6.53 7.69 8.58
C SER A 328 7.41 6.97 7.56
N THR A 329 8.47 7.64 7.08
CA THR A 329 9.51 7.07 6.21
C THR A 329 10.13 5.85 6.88
N LEU A 330 10.58 5.98 8.14
CA LEU A 330 11.09 4.83 8.90
C LEU A 330 10.05 3.71 8.96
N HIS A 331 8.83 4.02 9.38
CA HIS A 331 7.76 3.05 9.54
C HIS A 331 7.48 2.28 8.25
N ILE A 332 7.39 2.98 7.13
CA ILE A 332 7.18 2.40 5.81
C ILE A 332 8.33 1.45 5.45
N ILE A 333 9.58 1.89 5.61
CA ILE A 333 10.75 1.08 5.24
C ILE A 333 10.83 -0.19 6.10
N LEU A 334 10.55 -0.10 7.40
CA LEU A 334 10.61 -1.25 8.31
C LEU A 334 9.59 -2.35 7.93
N HIS A 335 8.37 -1.95 7.60
CA HIS A 335 7.22 -2.86 7.41
C HIS A 335 6.94 -3.22 5.96
N SER A 336 7.63 -2.60 5.00
CA SER A 336 7.51 -2.93 3.59
C SER A 336 8.04 -4.33 3.30
N ARG A 337 7.22 -5.12 2.59
CA ARG A 337 7.61 -6.45 2.08
C ARG A 337 8.09 -6.37 0.64
N LEU A 338 7.83 -5.25 -0.04
CA LEU A 338 8.27 -5.00 -1.40
C LEU A 338 9.73 -4.59 -1.51
N LEU A 339 10.34 -4.10 -0.42
CA LEU A 339 11.76 -3.79 -0.42
C LEU A 339 12.60 -5.08 -0.41
N PRO A 340 13.65 -5.20 -1.25
CA PRO A 340 14.40 -6.43 -1.48
C PRO A 340 15.46 -6.67 -0.39
N PHE A 341 15.20 -6.20 0.84
CA PHE A 341 16.18 -6.16 1.92
C PHE A 341 15.72 -6.97 3.13
N PRO A 342 16.64 -7.65 3.84
CA PRO A 342 16.33 -8.28 5.11
C PRO A 342 16.00 -7.23 6.18
N GLU A 343 15.32 -7.63 7.25
CA GLU A 343 14.83 -6.74 8.31
C GLU A 343 15.91 -5.83 8.91
N GLN A 344 17.09 -6.38 9.19
CA GLN A 344 18.21 -5.61 9.74
C GLN A 344 18.68 -4.52 8.78
N GLU A 345 18.70 -4.82 7.48
CA GLU A 345 19.12 -3.87 6.46
C GLU A 345 18.06 -2.78 6.26
N ARG A 346 16.77 -3.14 6.26
CA ARG A 346 15.67 -2.15 6.29
C ARG A 346 15.76 -1.26 7.52
N ALA A 347 16.16 -1.78 8.67
CA ALA A 347 16.36 -0.97 9.87
C ALA A 347 17.49 0.06 9.69
N VAL A 348 18.63 -0.33 9.12
CA VAL A 348 19.75 0.57 8.85
C VAL A 348 19.35 1.65 7.82
N ILE A 349 18.83 1.24 6.66
CA ILE A 349 18.36 2.16 5.59
C ILE A 349 17.29 3.11 6.13
N GLY A 350 16.31 2.56 6.86
CA GLY A 350 15.21 3.32 7.44
C GLY A 350 15.67 4.34 8.47
N LEU A 351 16.68 4.02 9.29
CA LEU A 351 17.25 4.95 10.26
C LEU A 351 18.07 6.05 9.59
N ILE A 352 18.85 5.73 8.54
CA ILE A 352 19.54 6.76 7.74
C ILE A 352 18.51 7.73 7.16
N ALA A 353 17.46 7.20 6.53
CA ALA A 353 16.37 7.97 5.95
C ALA A 353 15.61 8.78 7.01
N ARG A 354 15.39 8.25 8.22
CA ARG A 354 14.74 8.97 9.33
C ARG A 354 15.52 10.21 9.75
N TYR A 355 16.84 10.11 9.81
CA TYR A 355 17.68 11.17 10.38
C TYR A 355 18.03 12.29 9.39
N HIS A 356 17.46 12.27 8.17
CA HIS A 356 17.60 13.37 7.20
C HIS A 356 17.08 14.74 7.73
N ARG A 357 16.27 14.75 8.78
CA ARG A 357 15.78 15.99 9.42
C ARG A 357 15.53 15.83 10.91
N GLN A 358 15.29 16.96 11.59
CA GLN A 358 14.97 17.02 13.02
C GLN A 358 16.13 16.46 13.87
N ALA A 359 15.80 15.69 14.92
CA ALA A 359 16.75 15.20 15.90
C ALA A 359 17.88 14.38 15.28
N HIS A 360 19.07 14.51 15.86
CA HIS A 360 20.24 13.69 15.52
C HIS A 360 20.07 12.25 16.05
N PRO A 361 20.84 11.28 15.54
CA PRO A 361 20.82 9.92 16.07
C PRO A 361 21.08 9.89 17.58
N ASN A 362 20.18 9.25 18.32
CA ASN A 362 20.22 9.18 19.79
C ASN A 362 19.95 7.73 20.22
N PRO A 363 20.78 7.12 21.09
CA PRO A 363 20.58 5.76 21.59
C PRO A 363 19.21 5.50 22.24
N ARG A 364 18.52 6.54 22.72
CA ARG A 364 17.15 6.43 23.27
C ARG A 364 16.07 6.33 22.19
N HIS A 365 16.39 6.62 20.94
CA HIS A 365 15.44 6.45 19.85
C HIS A 365 15.27 4.98 19.51
N GLU A 366 14.01 4.58 19.36
CA GLU A 366 13.60 3.23 18.98
C GLU A 366 14.36 2.72 17.74
N GLY A 367 14.79 1.47 17.79
CA GLY A 367 15.54 0.79 16.73
C GLY A 367 17.01 1.20 16.60
N TYR A 368 17.37 2.44 16.95
CA TYR A 368 18.76 2.91 16.81
C TYR A 368 19.66 2.41 17.94
N GLY A 369 19.22 2.50 19.20
CA GLY A 369 20.00 2.03 20.35
C GLY A 369 20.30 0.53 20.34
N THR A 370 19.45 -0.26 19.68
CA THR A 370 19.56 -1.72 19.59
C THR A 370 20.49 -2.18 18.46
N LEU A 371 20.89 -1.30 17.54
CA LEU A 371 21.85 -1.65 16.50
C LEU A 371 23.25 -1.95 17.10
N PRO A 372 24.03 -2.87 16.51
CA PRO A 372 25.45 -3.03 16.80
C PRO A 372 26.22 -1.71 16.67
N ALA A 373 27.26 -1.51 17.47
CA ALA A 373 28.02 -0.25 17.52
C ALA A 373 28.54 0.21 16.15
N GLY A 374 29.07 -0.70 15.33
CA GLY A 374 29.53 -0.38 13.97
C GLY A 374 28.41 0.11 13.05
N LEU A 375 27.21 -0.49 13.15
CA LEU A 375 26.05 -0.04 12.37
C LEU A 375 25.50 1.29 12.89
N ARG A 376 25.54 1.55 14.20
CA ARG A 376 25.19 2.88 14.73
C ARG A 376 26.11 3.96 14.17
N GLN A 377 27.42 3.71 14.12
CA GLN A 377 28.38 4.64 13.54
C GLN A 377 28.12 4.86 12.05
N THR A 378 27.85 3.78 11.31
CA THR A 378 27.48 3.84 9.90
C THR A 378 26.25 4.71 9.68
N VAL A 379 25.16 4.49 10.45
CA VAL A 379 23.94 5.28 10.38
C VAL A 379 24.21 6.76 10.65
N ILE A 380 25.01 7.09 11.66
CA ILE A 380 25.36 8.48 11.98
C ILE A 380 26.07 9.16 10.80
N MET A 381 27.11 8.51 10.25
CA MET A 381 27.91 9.08 9.16
C MET A 381 27.08 9.26 7.89
N LEU A 382 26.29 8.25 7.51
CA LEU A 382 25.46 8.30 6.31
C LEU A 382 24.30 9.29 6.46
N ALA A 383 23.68 9.39 7.64
CA ALA A 383 22.67 10.40 7.91
C ALA A 383 23.25 11.82 7.80
N ALA A 384 24.49 12.03 8.24
CA ALA A 384 25.16 13.32 8.13
C ALA A 384 25.33 13.76 6.66
N LEU A 385 25.76 12.84 5.79
CA LEU A 385 25.86 13.07 4.35
C LEU A 385 24.49 13.34 3.72
N LEU A 386 23.49 12.52 4.06
CA LEU A 386 22.13 12.68 3.53
C LEU A 386 21.50 14.02 3.92
N ARG A 387 21.64 14.45 5.18
CA ARG A 387 21.14 15.75 5.66
C ARG A 387 21.74 16.92 4.89
N LEU A 388 23.04 16.86 4.63
CA LEU A 388 23.75 17.89 3.88
C LEU A 388 23.25 17.92 2.43
N ALA A 389 23.14 16.75 1.77
CA ALA A 389 22.59 16.64 0.41
C ALA A 389 21.14 17.15 0.30
N ASP A 390 20.28 16.82 1.25
CA ASP A 390 18.90 17.31 1.37
C ASP A 390 18.83 18.83 1.68
N GLY A 391 19.88 19.41 2.25
CA GLY A 391 20.01 20.86 2.37
C GLY A 391 20.41 21.54 1.06
N LEU A 392 21.30 20.90 0.30
CA LEU A 392 21.82 21.39 -0.98
C LEU A 392 20.74 21.44 -2.08
N ASP A 393 19.66 20.65 -1.98
CA ASP A 393 18.49 20.73 -2.86
C ASP A 393 17.23 21.27 -2.14
N HIS A 394 17.39 22.19 -1.19
CA HIS A 394 16.28 22.68 -0.34
C HIS A 394 15.07 23.20 -1.12
N SER A 395 15.29 23.89 -2.24
CA SER A 395 14.22 24.48 -3.05
C SER A 395 13.54 23.46 -3.98
N HIS A 396 14.03 22.22 -4.05
CA HIS A 396 13.59 21.17 -4.98
C HIS A 396 13.67 21.59 -6.46
N ARG A 397 14.60 22.49 -6.81
CA ARG A 397 14.81 22.96 -8.20
C ARG A 397 15.93 22.22 -8.93
N GLN A 398 16.61 21.29 -8.27
CA GLN A 398 17.74 20.55 -8.84
C GLN A 398 18.84 21.48 -9.38
N ALA A 399 19.06 22.61 -8.70
CA ALA A 399 19.88 23.72 -9.22
C ALA A 399 21.36 23.38 -9.38
N ILE A 400 21.90 22.51 -8.52
CA ILE A 400 23.30 22.07 -8.55
C ILE A 400 23.47 20.98 -9.60
N HIS A 401 24.35 21.16 -10.57
CA HIS A 401 24.69 20.11 -11.53
C HIS A 401 26.04 19.44 -11.21
N ASP A 402 27.00 20.14 -10.59
CA ASP A 402 28.26 19.58 -10.12
C ASP A 402 28.64 20.13 -8.73
N LEU A 403 29.37 19.34 -7.93
CA LEU A 403 29.90 19.76 -6.64
C LEU A 403 31.31 19.19 -6.39
N ARG A 404 32.19 19.99 -5.79
CA ARG A 404 33.57 19.60 -5.45
C ARG A 404 33.86 19.87 -3.98
N CYS A 405 34.48 18.89 -3.33
CA CYS A 405 34.87 18.96 -1.92
C CYS A 405 36.38 19.13 -1.79
N ARG A 406 36.81 20.04 -0.90
CA ARG A 406 38.22 20.27 -0.55
C ARG A 406 38.36 20.33 0.97
N ASP A 407 39.11 19.41 1.55
CA ASP A 407 39.43 19.43 2.99
C ASP A 407 40.72 20.21 3.23
N ASP A 408 40.68 21.17 4.16
CA ASP A 408 41.85 21.93 4.62
C ASP A 408 42.28 21.53 6.05
N GLY A 409 41.81 20.38 6.54
CA GLY A 409 42.20 19.77 7.82
C GLY A 409 41.35 20.21 9.01
N GLY A 410 40.56 21.27 8.86
CA GLY A 410 39.57 21.72 9.86
C GLY A 410 38.27 22.23 9.25
N THR A 411 38.27 22.55 7.95
CA THR A 411 37.13 23.01 7.19
C THR A 411 36.99 22.17 5.93
N LEU A 412 35.78 21.70 5.65
CA LEU A 412 35.41 21.16 4.37
C LEU A 412 34.77 22.25 3.53
N ARG A 413 35.43 22.62 2.44
CA ARG A 413 34.90 23.55 1.44
C ARG A 413 34.16 22.78 0.36
N ILE A 414 32.94 23.20 0.07
CA ILE A 414 32.08 22.59 -0.96
C ILE A 414 31.78 23.66 -2.00
N ASP A 415 32.31 23.47 -3.20
CA ASP A 415 32.09 24.35 -4.35
C ASP A 415 30.97 23.77 -5.22
N CYS A 416 29.82 24.42 -5.24
CA CYS A 416 28.64 24.01 -6.00
C CYS A 416 28.55 24.79 -7.32
N ARG A 417 28.52 24.07 -8.44
CA ARG A 417 28.22 24.64 -9.77
C ARG A 417 26.74 24.51 -10.05
N THR A 418 26.12 25.62 -10.43
CA THR A 418 24.67 25.72 -10.49
C THR A 418 24.17 26.31 -11.79
N ALA A 419 23.01 25.84 -12.23
CA ALA A 419 22.30 26.39 -13.39
C ALA A 419 21.40 27.57 -13.01
N LEU A 420 21.12 27.76 -11.72
CA LEU A 420 20.22 28.77 -11.18
C LEU A 420 20.86 29.43 -9.95
N PRO A 421 20.54 30.71 -9.68
CA PRO A 421 20.89 31.34 -8.42
C PRO A 421 20.38 30.54 -7.22
N ALA A 422 21.15 30.56 -6.13
CA ALA A 422 20.70 30.05 -4.85
C ALA A 422 19.41 30.77 -4.38
N ALA A 423 18.44 30.00 -3.91
CA ALA A 423 17.23 30.39 -3.22
C ALA A 423 17.21 29.80 -1.80
N GLY A 424 18.26 30.08 -1.02
CA GLY A 424 18.37 29.67 0.39
C GLY A 424 18.96 28.28 0.64
N GLU A 425 19.40 27.57 -0.42
CA GLU A 425 20.12 26.30 -0.28
C GLU A 425 21.43 26.44 0.52
N PRO A 426 22.27 27.49 0.40
CA PRO A 426 23.49 27.62 1.19
C PRO A 426 23.22 27.65 2.70
N GLU A 427 22.32 28.51 3.14
CA GLU A 427 21.96 28.67 4.55
C GLU A 427 21.32 27.39 5.08
N ARG A 428 20.47 26.74 4.26
CA ARG A 428 19.80 25.51 4.64
C ARG A 428 20.76 24.33 4.73
N ALA A 429 21.70 24.21 3.78
CA ALA A 429 22.72 23.19 3.76
C ALA A 429 23.66 23.31 4.97
N LEU A 430 24.08 24.52 5.32
CA LEU A 430 24.84 24.76 6.55
C LEU A 430 24.03 24.37 7.80
N ALA A 431 22.76 24.79 7.88
CA ALA A 431 21.91 24.47 9.02
C ALA A 431 21.66 22.95 9.18
N LYS A 432 21.45 22.21 8.07
CA LYS A 432 21.28 20.74 8.09
C LYS A 432 22.61 19.98 8.22
N GLY A 433 23.72 20.61 7.85
CA GLY A 433 25.09 20.11 7.96
C GLY A 433 25.62 20.07 9.39
N ASP A 434 24.84 20.51 10.38
CA ASP A 434 25.21 20.50 11.80
C ASP A 434 25.62 19.11 12.32
N LEU A 435 24.98 18.04 11.82
CA LEU A 435 25.40 16.66 12.14
C LEU A 435 26.73 16.31 11.46
N PHE A 436 26.94 16.75 10.22
CA PHE A 436 28.20 16.54 9.49
C PHE A 436 29.38 17.15 10.25
N GLU A 437 29.25 18.40 10.69
CA GLU A 437 30.33 19.07 11.42
C GLU A 437 30.68 18.34 12.72
N LYS A 438 29.66 17.88 13.46
CA LYS A 438 29.85 17.13 14.72
C LYS A 438 30.50 15.77 14.51
N VAL A 439 30.16 15.07 13.43
CA VAL A 439 30.59 13.69 13.19
C VAL A 439 31.99 13.64 12.60
N PHE A 440 32.27 14.52 11.64
CA PHE A 440 33.54 14.52 10.92
C PHE A 440 34.54 15.54 11.47
N MET A 441 34.13 16.36 12.44
CA MET A 441 34.98 17.40 13.04
C MET A 441 35.55 18.33 11.98
N ARG A 442 34.68 18.78 11.07
CA ARG A 442 34.98 19.71 9.97
C ARG A 442 33.94 20.79 9.91
N LYS A 443 34.35 22.06 9.93
CA LYS A 443 33.45 23.17 9.64
C LYS A 443 33.05 23.15 8.17
N LEU A 444 31.81 23.47 7.85
CA LEU A 444 31.34 23.54 6.47
C LEU A 444 31.43 24.97 5.94
N VAL A 445 32.00 25.12 4.75
CA VAL A 445 31.95 26.35 3.95
C VAL A 445 31.43 25.97 2.58
N ILE A 446 30.31 26.57 2.16
CA ILE A 446 29.67 26.24 0.89
C ILE A 446 29.69 27.47 -0.02
N GLN A 447 30.20 27.30 -1.23
CA GLN A 447 30.29 28.35 -2.24
C GLN A 447 29.40 28.00 -3.42
N TRP A 448 28.60 28.98 -3.87
CA TRP A 448 27.77 28.85 -5.07
C TRP A 448 28.40 29.60 -6.22
N GLN A 449 28.58 28.90 -7.35
CA GLN A 449 29.01 29.49 -8.61
C GLN A 449 27.93 29.23 -9.67
N ILE A 450 27.41 30.30 -10.26
CA ILE A 450 26.48 30.23 -11.38
C ILE A 450 27.33 30.06 -12.63
N CYS A 451 27.04 29.03 -13.43
CA CYS A 451 27.75 28.72 -14.67
C CYS A 451 26.88 28.91 -15.89
#